data_AF-A0A126Z2Y4-F1
#
_entry.id   AF-A0A126Z2Y4-F1
#
_cell.length_a   1.000
_cell.length_b   1.000
_cell.length_c   1.000
_cell.angle_alpha   90.00
_cell.angle_beta   90.00
_cell.angle_gamma   90.00
#
_symmetry.space_group_name_H-M   'P 1'
#
loop_
_entity.id
_entity.type
_entity.pdbx_description
1 polymer ?
#
loop_
_entity_poly.entity_id
_entity_poly.type
_entity_poly.pdbx_seq_one_letter_code
_entity_poly.pdbx_strand_id
1 'polypeptide(L)'
;MVHVSDLPTVSEVRLVLSHMLSRAHFAGAGEFLAQVELVEGVSGQIDYVDLSLSSSVAAAPAPSNPLPVCGYVNDLAGEPLGELLIWVTDGKLDCLEYAEYLHEYKSWPRLDQVVAVRTS
;
A
#
# COMPACT_ATOMS: atom_id res chain seq x y z
N MET A 1 -2.44 -1.61 28.76
CA MET A 1 -2.15 -2.86 28.03
C MET A 1 -3.05 -2.86 26.81
N VAL A 2 -2.56 -2.36 25.69
CA VAL A 2 -3.26 -2.41 24.40
C VAL A 2 -2.46 -3.39 23.56
N HIS A 3 -3.02 -4.59 23.35
CA HIS A 3 -2.49 -5.54 22.37
C HIS A 3 -3.62 -5.81 21.38
N VAL A 4 -3.81 -4.83 20.52
CA VAL A 4 -4.41 -5.00 19.18
C VAL A 4 -3.22 -4.76 18.26
N SER A 5 -2.96 -5.68 17.34
CA SER A 5 -1.86 -5.58 16.36
C SER A 5 -1.81 -4.17 15.75
N ASP A 6 -0.65 -3.50 15.80
CA ASP A 6 -0.43 -2.18 15.17
C ASP A 6 -0.47 -2.24 13.62
N LEU A 7 -0.52 -3.45 13.06
CA LEU A 7 -0.67 -3.67 11.63
C LEU A 7 -2.12 -3.46 11.17
N PRO A 8 -2.31 -2.88 9.98
CA PRO A 8 -3.64 -2.81 9.36
C PRO A 8 -4.20 -4.20 9.11
N THR A 9 -5.52 -4.30 9.04
CA THR A 9 -6.20 -5.50 8.55
C THR A 9 -6.02 -5.66 7.03
N VAL A 10 -6.21 -6.89 6.54
CA VAL A 10 -6.26 -7.16 5.08
C VAL A 10 -7.25 -6.24 4.38
N SER A 11 -8.42 -6.00 4.97
CA SER A 11 -9.44 -5.12 4.39
C SER A 11 -8.96 -3.66 4.28
N GLU A 12 -8.27 -3.13 5.29
CA GLU A 12 -7.72 -1.76 5.26
C GLU A 12 -6.63 -1.62 4.20
N VAL A 13 -5.73 -2.61 4.11
CA VAL A 13 -4.69 -2.65 3.08
C VAL A 13 -5.31 -2.70 1.68
N ARG A 14 -6.31 -3.56 1.45
CA ARG A 14 -7.01 -3.66 0.17
C ARG A 14 -7.68 -2.34 -0.21
N LEU A 15 -8.27 -1.63 0.74
CA LEU A 15 -8.88 -0.32 0.48
C LEU A 15 -7.85 0.71 0.02
N VAL A 16 -6.70 0.78 0.70
CA VAL A 16 -5.60 1.69 0.34
C VAL A 16 -5.02 1.33 -1.03
N LEU A 17 -4.70 0.06 -1.27
CA LEU A 17 -4.18 -0.43 -2.55
C LEU A 17 -5.15 -0.15 -3.69
N SER A 18 -6.43 -0.47 -3.51
CA SER A 18 -7.48 -0.21 -4.52
C SER A 18 -7.60 1.28 -4.81
N HIS A 19 -7.54 2.12 -3.78
CA HIS A 19 -7.62 3.57 -3.94
C HIS A 19 -6.44 4.13 -4.75
N MET A 20 -5.22 3.66 -4.47
CA MET A 20 -4.02 4.08 -5.20
C MET A 20 -4.02 3.55 -6.63
N LEU A 21 -4.20 2.24 -6.83
CA LEU A 21 -4.10 1.60 -8.14
C LEU A 21 -5.24 1.98 -9.09
N SER A 22 -6.45 2.25 -8.59
CA SER A 22 -7.57 2.73 -9.43
C SER A 22 -7.35 4.15 -10.00
N ARG A 23 -6.42 4.91 -9.43
CA ARG A 23 -6.05 6.28 -9.87
C ARG A 23 -4.71 6.33 -10.59
N ALA A 24 -4.00 5.21 -10.67
CA ALA A 24 -2.69 5.16 -11.27
C ALA A 24 -2.77 5.01 -12.79
N HIS A 25 -1.87 5.69 -13.51
CA HIS A 25 -1.85 5.69 -14.98
C HIS A 25 -0.51 5.19 -15.53
N PHE A 26 -0.27 3.88 -15.40
CA PHE A 26 0.92 3.23 -15.95
C PHE A 26 0.58 1.85 -16.53
N ALA A 27 1.46 1.31 -17.38
CA ALA A 27 1.29 -0.02 -17.96
C ALA A 27 1.40 -1.11 -16.88
N GLY A 28 0.38 -1.96 -16.74
CA GLY A 28 0.32 -2.96 -15.67
C GLY A 28 -0.58 -2.58 -14.48
N ALA A 29 -1.07 -1.33 -14.41
CA ALA A 29 -1.87 -0.87 -13.27
C ALA A 29 -3.16 -1.69 -13.06
N GLY A 30 -3.83 -2.09 -14.16
CA GLY A 30 -5.03 -2.92 -14.10
C GLY A 30 -4.75 -4.34 -13.61
N GLU A 31 -3.62 -4.91 -14.03
CA GLU A 31 -3.14 -6.21 -13.59
C GLU A 31 -2.86 -6.21 -12.09
N PHE A 32 -2.15 -5.19 -11.58
CA PHE A 32 -1.92 -5.04 -10.14
C PHE A 32 -3.21 -4.78 -9.35
N LEU A 33 -4.13 -3.98 -9.89
CA LEU A 33 -5.44 -3.76 -9.27
C LEU A 33 -6.21 -5.08 -9.12
N ALA A 34 -6.14 -5.97 -10.11
CA ALA A 34 -6.76 -7.29 -10.03
C ALA A 34 -6.14 -8.21 -8.97
N GLN A 35 -4.89 -7.99 -8.57
CA GLN A 35 -4.25 -8.75 -7.49
C GLN A 35 -4.72 -8.33 -6.09
N VAL A 36 -5.28 -7.12 -5.93
CA VAL A 36 -5.67 -6.58 -4.61
C VAL A 36 -6.67 -7.49 -3.89
N GLU A 37 -7.68 -8.00 -4.62
CA GLU A 37 -8.67 -8.93 -4.05
C GLU A 37 -8.11 -10.30 -3.65
N LEU A 38 -6.87 -10.59 -4.06
CA LEU A 38 -6.16 -11.83 -3.78
C LEU A 38 -5.13 -11.67 -2.65
N VAL A 39 -5.07 -10.52 -1.97
CA VAL A 39 -4.29 -10.34 -0.74
C VAL A 39 -4.99 -11.07 0.41
N GLU A 40 -4.43 -12.17 0.91
CA GLU A 40 -5.03 -13.03 1.93
C GLU A 40 -4.49 -12.79 3.34
N GLY A 41 -3.33 -12.14 3.46
CA GLY A 41 -2.68 -11.90 4.74
C GLY A 41 -1.77 -10.68 4.72
N VAL A 42 -1.48 -10.20 5.92
CA VAL A 42 -0.61 -9.05 6.20
C VAL A 42 0.30 -9.39 7.37
N SER A 43 1.56 -9.01 7.28
CA SER A 43 2.57 -9.16 8.35
C SER A 43 3.58 -8.01 8.31
N GLY A 44 4.69 -8.13 9.05
CA GLY A 44 5.76 -7.13 9.05
C GLY A 44 5.58 -6.07 10.12
N GLN A 45 5.84 -4.80 9.75
CA GLN A 45 5.78 -3.63 10.63
C GLN A 45 4.91 -2.53 10.00
N ILE A 46 4.56 -1.51 10.78
CA ILE A 46 3.63 -0.46 10.34
C ILE A 46 4.20 0.42 9.21
N ASP A 47 5.53 0.53 9.15
CA ASP A 47 6.30 1.21 8.11
C ASP A 47 6.54 0.31 6.88
N TYR A 48 6.46 -1.01 7.05
CA TYR A 48 6.66 -1.99 5.98
C TYR A 48 5.73 -3.19 6.15
N VAL A 49 4.56 -3.11 5.52
CA VAL A 49 3.50 -4.14 5.62
C VAL A 49 3.68 -5.16 4.51
N ASP A 50 4.11 -6.36 4.88
CA ASP A 50 4.25 -7.48 3.96
C ASP A 50 2.88 -8.03 3.53
N LEU A 51 2.73 -8.38 2.26
CA LEU A 51 1.50 -8.89 1.67
C LEU A 51 1.64 -10.38 1.35
N SER A 52 0.74 -11.19 1.90
CA SER A 52 0.58 -12.57 1.47
C SER A 52 -0.52 -12.64 0.41
N LEU A 53 -0.17 -13.08 -0.80
CA LEU A 53 -1.13 -13.25 -1.89
C LEU A 53 -1.56 -14.72 -2.03
N SER A 54 -2.76 -14.91 -2.57
CA SER A 54 -3.24 -16.22 -2.99
C SER A 54 -2.28 -16.88 -3.98
N SER A 55 -2.09 -18.20 -3.86
CA SER A 55 -1.18 -18.94 -4.74
C SER A 55 -1.56 -18.87 -6.23
N SER A 56 -2.82 -18.57 -6.55
CA SER A 56 -3.33 -18.44 -7.92
C SER A 56 -3.08 -17.08 -8.58
N VAL A 57 -2.44 -16.12 -7.90
CA VAL A 57 -2.19 -14.79 -8.47
C VAL A 57 -1.28 -14.88 -9.69
N ALA A 58 -1.77 -14.32 -10.80
CA ALA A 58 -1.00 -14.13 -12.02
C ALA A 58 -0.02 -12.96 -11.86
N ALA A 59 1.23 -13.16 -12.29
CA ALA A 59 2.24 -12.11 -12.31
C ALA A 59 1.97 -11.10 -13.44
N ALA A 60 2.13 -9.82 -13.14
CA ALA A 60 2.13 -8.74 -14.12
C ALA A 60 3.54 -8.57 -14.73
N PRO A 61 3.66 -8.09 -15.99
CA PRO A 61 4.95 -7.89 -16.64
C PRO A 61 5.64 -6.59 -16.14
N ALA A 62 6.15 -6.60 -14.92
CA ALA A 62 6.84 -5.46 -14.31
C ALA A 62 8.13 -5.90 -13.60
N PRO A 63 9.17 -5.05 -13.54
CA PRO A 63 10.37 -5.33 -12.75
C PRO A 63 10.07 -5.29 -11.25
N SER A 64 10.87 -5.99 -10.45
CA SER A 64 10.79 -5.94 -8.99
C SER A 64 11.32 -4.60 -8.47
N ASN A 65 10.42 -3.66 -8.21
CA ASN A 65 10.68 -2.27 -7.78
C ASN A 65 9.40 -1.67 -7.18
N PRO A 66 9.45 -0.47 -6.57
CA PRO A 66 8.24 0.31 -6.34
C PRO A 66 7.51 0.58 -7.65
N LEU A 67 6.19 0.43 -7.64
CA LEU A 67 5.34 0.87 -8.75
C LEU A 67 5.44 2.39 -8.90
N PRO A 68 5.26 2.94 -10.12
CA PRO A 68 5.28 4.38 -10.36
C PRO A 68 3.98 5.03 -9.88
N VAL A 69 3.63 4.83 -8.62
CA VAL A 69 2.48 5.42 -7.94
C VAL A 69 2.83 5.69 -6.48
N CYS A 70 2.57 6.91 -6.04
CA CYS A 70 2.77 7.33 -4.65
C CYS A 70 1.47 7.91 -4.08
N GLY A 71 1.12 7.50 -2.87
CA GLY A 71 0.00 8.03 -2.09
C GLY A 71 0.50 8.98 -1.01
N TYR A 72 0.05 10.24 -1.01
CA TYR A 72 0.42 11.22 0.02
C TYR A 72 -0.52 11.14 1.21
N VAL A 73 0.05 11.07 2.40
CA VAL A 73 -0.67 10.95 3.67
C VAL A 73 -0.60 12.28 4.42
N ASN A 74 -1.77 12.81 4.81
CA ASN A 74 -1.87 13.97 5.69
C ASN A 74 -2.55 13.62 7.02
N ASP A 75 -2.28 14.41 8.05
CA ASP A 75 -3.04 14.36 9.29
C ASP A 75 -4.42 15.04 9.12
N LEU A 76 -5.20 15.06 10.21
CA LEU A 76 -6.53 15.69 10.21
C LEU A 76 -6.49 17.23 10.10
N ALA A 77 -5.35 17.85 10.38
CA ALA A 77 -5.13 19.28 10.19
C ALA A 77 -4.68 19.60 8.75
N GLY A 78 -4.37 18.57 7.94
CA GLY A 78 -3.89 18.70 6.57
C GLY A 78 -2.36 18.78 6.48
N GLU A 79 -1.65 18.58 7.57
CA GLU A 79 -0.18 18.57 7.59
C GLU A 79 0.35 17.27 6.96
N PRO A 80 1.43 17.33 6.17
CA PRO A 80 2.00 16.16 5.53
C PRO A 80 2.64 15.23 6.57
N LEU A 81 2.20 13.96 6.59
CA LEU A 81 2.75 12.91 7.44
C LEU A 81 3.73 12.02 6.69
N GLY A 82 3.48 11.73 5.41
CA GLY A 82 4.37 10.85 4.68
C GLY A 82 3.81 10.37 3.34
N GLU A 83 4.40 9.29 2.86
CA GLU A 83 4.10 8.69 1.57
C GLU A 83 3.86 7.19 1.68
N LEU A 84 2.97 6.68 0.83
CA LEU A 84 2.72 5.26 0.64
C LEU A 84 3.30 4.82 -0.71
N LEU A 85 4.14 3.79 -0.66
CA LEU A 85 4.77 3.18 -1.84
C LEU A 85 4.34 1.72 -1.95
N ILE A 86 3.94 1.31 -3.15
CA ILE A 86 3.57 -0.07 -3.45
C ILE A 86 4.78 -0.77 -4.05
N TRP A 87 5.29 -1.79 -3.38
CA TRP A 87 6.40 -2.60 -3.85
C TRP A 87 5.91 -3.87 -4.52
N VAL A 88 6.61 -4.24 -5.59
CA VAL A 88 6.35 -5.50 -6.30
C VAL A 88 7.62 -6.33 -6.43
N THR A 89 7.44 -7.65 -6.37
CA THR A 89 8.50 -8.64 -6.57
C THR A 89 7.98 -9.69 -7.56
N ASP A 90 8.74 -9.94 -8.62
CA ASP A 90 8.42 -10.90 -9.68
C ASP A 90 7.01 -10.71 -10.28
N GLY A 91 6.61 -9.46 -10.45
CA GLY A 91 5.31 -9.09 -11.01
C GLY A 91 4.12 -9.24 -10.05
N LYS A 92 4.37 -9.41 -8.74
CA LYS A 92 3.33 -9.56 -7.72
C LYS A 92 3.43 -8.46 -6.66
N LEU A 93 2.29 -8.03 -6.12
CA LEU A 93 2.25 -7.18 -4.92
C LEU A 93 3.01 -7.86 -3.79
N ASP A 94 3.98 -7.17 -3.21
CA ASP A 94 4.91 -7.75 -2.22
C ASP A 94 4.73 -7.09 -0.86
N CYS A 95 4.81 -5.76 -0.82
CA CYS A 95 4.69 -4.99 0.41
C CYS A 95 4.17 -3.58 0.14
N LEU A 96 3.65 -2.97 1.20
CA LEU A 96 3.22 -1.57 1.23
C LEU A 96 4.07 -0.85 2.26
N GLU A 97 4.86 0.11 1.80
CA GLU A 97 5.72 0.92 2.65
C GLU A 97 4.99 2.21 3.02
N TYR A 98 5.07 2.58 4.30
CA TYR A 98 4.68 3.90 4.78
C TYR A 98 5.93 4.68 5.18
N ALA A 99 6.40 5.53 4.28
CA ALA A 99 7.53 6.42 4.48
C ALA A 99 7.06 7.70 5.20
N GLU A 100 6.94 7.63 6.52
CA GLU A 100 6.56 8.77 7.37
C GLU A 100 7.75 9.72 7.59
N TYR A 101 7.48 11.02 7.57
CA TYR A 101 8.52 12.06 7.51
C TYR A 101 9.16 12.38 8.87
N LEU A 102 8.44 12.19 9.98
CA LEU A 102 8.90 12.52 11.32
C LEU A 102 9.42 11.31 12.11
N HIS A 103 9.39 10.12 11.51
CA HIS A 103 9.65 8.81 12.11
C HIS A 103 8.90 8.55 13.43
N GLU A 104 7.66 9.04 13.52
CA GLU A 104 6.76 8.83 14.66
C GLU A 104 5.53 8.00 14.24
N TYR A 105 5.77 6.75 13.83
CA TYR A 105 4.70 5.83 13.45
C TYR A 105 3.73 5.55 14.60
N LYS A 106 2.58 6.22 14.59
CA LYS A 106 1.53 6.08 15.62
C LYS A 106 0.43 5.09 15.21
N SER A 107 0.12 5.03 13.92
CA SER A 107 -0.91 4.16 13.36
C SER A 107 -0.77 4.08 11.85
N TRP A 108 -1.29 3.00 11.27
CA TRP A 108 -1.46 2.89 9.83
C TRP A 108 -2.36 4.03 9.31
N PRO A 109 -2.06 4.67 8.17
CA PRO A 109 -2.88 5.73 7.62
C PRO A 109 -4.28 5.22 7.24
N ARG A 110 -5.30 5.98 7.66
CA ARG A 110 -6.67 5.75 7.18
C ARG A 110 -6.82 6.22 5.75
N LEU A 111 -7.80 5.66 5.05
CA LEU A 111 -8.04 5.97 3.64
C LEU A 111 -8.32 7.47 3.39
N ASP A 112 -9.02 8.13 4.32
CA ASP A 112 -9.32 9.57 4.27
C ASP A 112 -8.08 10.47 4.47
N GLN A 113 -7.00 9.91 4.98
CA GLN A 113 -5.70 10.58 5.10
C GLN A 113 -4.87 10.48 3.81
N VAL A 114 -5.21 9.57 2.89
CA VAL A 114 -4.54 9.44 1.58
C VAL A 114 -5.13 10.48 0.62
N VAL A 115 -4.58 11.70 0.65
CA VAL A 115 -5.19 12.88 0.03
C VAL A 115 -4.88 13.04 -1.46
N ALA A 116 -3.79 12.45 -1.94
CA ALA A 116 -3.39 12.51 -3.34
C ALA A 116 -2.69 11.23 -3.77
N VAL A 117 -3.00 10.81 -5.00
CA VAL A 117 -2.31 9.71 -5.68
C VAL A 117 -1.67 10.28 -6.93
N ARG A 118 -0.36 10.13 -7.08
CA ARG A 118 0.37 10.60 -8.26
C ARG A 118 1.08 9.45 -8.93
N THR A 119 1.01 9.43 -10.26
CA THR A 119 1.85 8.57 -11.10
C THR A 119 3.12 9.35 -11.44
N SER A 120 4.28 8.71 -11.32
CA SER A 120 5.59 9.28 -11.68
C SER A 120 6.03 8.94 -13.09
#